data_AF-A0A841MGT4-F1
#
_entry.id   AF-A0A841MGT4-F1
#
_cell.length_a   1.000
_cell.length_b   1.000
_cell.length_c   1.000
_cell.angle_alpha   90.00
_cell.angle_beta   90.00
_cell.angle_gamma   90.00
#
_symmetry.space_group_name_H-M   'P 1'
#
loop_
_entity.id
_entity.type
_entity.pdbx_description
1 polymer ?
#
loop_
_entity_poly.entity_id
_entity_poly.type
_entity_poly.pdbx_seq_one_letter_code
_entity_poly.pdbx_strand_id
1 'polypeptide(L)'
;MKNKLFAFIAILGLSAGCDTQEIGEITPIQTQKGVDLSMTKVDIDISDFKKSKQNGISSRTHEDLISMVQQANLLLEPYGIELEKMEYLSADNVGNTVFFNDRGNKQIGSDFLPNDPRNLGGETVPYIVDGTQAITASGFNVLSALESVRNTWENVTCSGGLSIPNAGVSNFDLGFISNIFFGYGGSAGYYPGVIVQAGVLPKGFFDLVDVDGGEFILGVTFTLTYTEDINQDGVSEVAVKEVYYNDAFNWQDVVDTGSGYDFETVALHETGHALSQAHFGKAFSTPKNGKIHFAPRALMNAGYSGVNRVVEGSDKAGHCSNWGNWPNR
;
A
#
# COMPACT_ATOMS: atom_id res chain seq x y z
N MET A 1 -73.06 51.39 -5.29
CA MET A 1 -73.46 49.96 -5.35
C MET A 1 -72.85 49.37 -6.61
N LYS A 2 -71.85 48.49 -6.63
CA LYS A 2 -71.44 47.41 -5.73
C LYS A 2 -69.91 47.39 -5.58
N ASN A 3 -69.45 47.14 -4.35
CA ASN A 3 -68.06 46.87 -3.96
C ASN A 3 -67.56 45.55 -4.58
N LYS A 4 -66.30 45.50 -5.02
CA LYS A 4 -65.42 44.34 -4.78
C LYS A 4 -63.98 44.79 -4.54
N LEU A 5 -63.52 44.37 -3.37
CA LEU A 5 -62.20 44.43 -2.76
C LEU A 5 -61.16 43.71 -3.63
N PHE A 6 -60.02 44.35 -3.93
CA PHE A 6 -58.83 43.65 -4.45
C PHE A 6 -57.64 43.94 -3.53
N ALA A 7 -57.04 42.84 -3.08
CA ALA A 7 -55.99 42.78 -2.08
C ALA A 7 -54.64 43.24 -2.65
N PHE A 8 -53.90 43.97 -1.82
CA PHE A 8 -52.48 44.24 -1.97
C PHE A 8 -51.67 42.96 -1.72
N ILE A 9 -50.81 42.59 -2.67
CA ILE A 9 -49.64 41.75 -2.41
C ILE A 9 -48.44 42.42 -3.07
N ALA A 10 -47.51 42.87 -2.23
CA ALA A 10 -46.21 43.39 -2.62
C ALA A 10 -45.34 42.22 -3.13
N ILE A 11 -44.79 42.38 -4.34
CA ILE A 11 -43.80 41.46 -4.91
C ILE A 11 -42.44 41.87 -4.36
N LEU A 12 -41.90 41.05 -3.44
CA LEU A 12 -40.49 41.08 -3.07
C LEU A 12 -39.66 40.57 -4.25
N GLY A 13 -38.77 41.42 -4.76
CA GLY A 13 -37.73 41.02 -5.69
C GLY A 13 -36.66 40.21 -4.97
N LEU A 14 -36.55 38.93 -5.33
CA LEU A 14 -35.40 38.08 -5.03
C LEU A 14 -34.27 38.47 -6.00
N SER A 15 -33.34 39.31 -5.54
CA SER A 15 -32.01 39.37 -6.13
C SER A 15 -31.21 38.16 -5.64
N ALA A 16 -31.08 37.14 -6.49
CA ALA A 16 -30.11 36.09 -6.29
C ALA A 16 -28.71 36.72 -6.45
N GLY A 17 -28.02 36.92 -5.33
CA GLY A 17 -26.60 37.23 -5.33
C GLY A 17 -25.84 36.01 -5.84
N CYS A 18 -25.12 36.17 -6.95
CA CYS A 18 -23.98 35.32 -7.24
C CYS A 18 -22.87 35.70 -6.25
N ASP A 19 -22.82 35.04 -5.10
CA ASP A 19 -21.60 34.96 -4.31
C ASP A 19 -20.63 34.09 -5.10
N THR A 20 -19.68 34.73 -5.78
CA THR A 20 -18.42 34.10 -6.16
C THR A 20 -17.72 33.73 -4.86
N GLN A 21 -17.93 32.49 -4.40
CA GLN A 21 -17.05 31.87 -3.41
C GLN A 21 -15.65 31.85 -4.03
N GLU A 22 -14.78 32.72 -3.52
CA GLU A 22 -13.35 32.56 -3.69
C GLU A 22 -13.01 31.13 -3.27
N ILE A 23 -12.39 30.41 -4.20
CA ILE A 23 -11.81 29.09 -3.95
C ILE A 23 -10.67 29.36 -2.97
N GLY A 24 -10.98 29.27 -1.68
CA GLY A 24 -10.00 29.42 -0.62
C GLY A 24 -8.86 28.44 -0.87
N GLU A 25 -7.63 28.95 -0.87
CA GLU A 25 -6.42 28.13 -0.80
C GLU A 25 -6.63 27.04 0.25
N ILE A 26 -6.47 25.79 -0.18
CA ILE A 26 -6.47 24.63 0.71
C ILE A 26 -5.27 24.82 1.62
N THR A 27 -5.52 25.41 2.78
CA THR A 27 -4.52 25.55 3.83
C THR A 27 -4.15 24.14 4.27
N PRO A 28 -2.86 23.77 4.39
CA PRO A 28 -2.48 22.44 4.84
C PRO A 28 -3.20 22.16 6.16
N ILE A 29 -3.96 21.06 6.17
CA ILE A 29 -4.57 20.53 7.39
C ILE A 29 -3.47 20.47 8.43
N GLN A 30 -3.70 21.11 9.58
CA GLN A 30 -2.76 21.12 10.69
C GLN A 30 -2.33 19.68 10.98
N THR A 31 -1.07 19.40 10.68
CA THR A 31 -0.39 18.15 11.00
C THR A 31 -0.61 17.91 12.48
N GLN A 32 -1.34 16.84 12.85
CA GLN A 32 -1.19 16.28 14.18
C GLN A 32 0.32 16.16 14.42
N LYS A 33 0.77 16.58 15.60
CA LYS A 33 2.19 16.58 15.96
C LYS A 33 2.75 15.17 15.72
N GLY A 34 3.37 14.98 14.56
CA GLY A 34 3.74 13.67 14.03
C GLY A 34 4.72 12.98 14.97
N VAL A 35 4.75 11.66 14.91
CA VAL A 35 5.86 10.89 15.48
C VAL A 35 7.14 11.42 14.82
N ASP A 36 8.11 11.85 15.62
CA ASP A 36 9.40 12.32 15.10
C ASP A 36 10.17 11.08 14.61
N LEU A 37 10.11 10.82 13.31
CA LEU A 37 10.72 9.64 12.70
C LEU A 37 12.15 9.94 12.26
N SER A 38 13.09 9.11 12.69
CA SER A 38 14.49 9.17 12.24
C SER A 38 14.84 7.96 11.39
N MET A 39 15.39 8.20 10.21
CA MET A 39 15.81 7.13 9.29
C MET A 39 17.10 6.47 9.77
N THR A 40 17.16 5.14 9.73
CA THR A 40 18.39 4.37 9.82
C THR A 40 19.08 4.41 8.46
N LYS A 41 20.23 5.08 8.40
CA LYS A 41 21.03 5.17 7.17
C LYS A 41 21.73 3.85 6.87
N VAL A 42 21.75 3.49 5.60
CA VAL A 42 22.38 2.31 5.06
C VAL A 42 23.32 2.74 3.94
N ASP A 43 24.63 2.52 4.14
CA ASP A 43 25.68 2.86 3.18
C ASP A 43 26.11 1.62 2.42
N ILE A 44 25.46 1.39 1.28
CA ILE A 44 25.76 0.27 0.39
C ILE A 44 26.34 0.84 -0.90
N ASP A 45 27.55 0.39 -1.27
CA ASP A 45 28.11 0.66 -2.58
C ASP A 45 27.35 -0.14 -3.65
N ILE A 46 26.32 0.49 -4.22
CA ILE A 46 25.48 -0.08 -5.28
C ILE A 46 26.10 0.01 -6.68
N SER A 47 27.38 0.41 -6.79
CA SER A 47 28.04 0.54 -8.10
C SER A 47 28.12 -0.81 -8.86
N ASP A 48 28.16 -1.93 -8.15
CA ASP A 48 28.16 -3.26 -8.75
C ASP A 48 26.77 -3.72 -9.22
N PHE A 49 25.70 -3.30 -8.54
CA PHE A 49 24.31 -3.52 -9.00
C PHE A 49 23.99 -2.67 -10.25
N LYS A 50 24.49 -1.44 -10.32
CA LYS A 50 24.24 -0.56 -11.48
C LYS A 50 24.92 -1.03 -12.76
N LYS A 51 26.04 -1.76 -12.68
CA LYS A 51 26.74 -2.33 -13.85
C LYS A 51 25.94 -3.45 -14.52
N SER A 52 25.18 -4.25 -13.76
CA SER A 52 24.32 -5.30 -14.33
C SER A 52 23.14 -4.72 -15.12
N LYS A 53 22.70 -3.50 -14.79
CA LYS A 53 21.59 -2.76 -15.44
C LYS A 53 21.93 -2.26 -16.85
N GLN A 54 23.22 -2.05 -17.17
CA GLN A 54 23.66 -1.55 -18.50
C GLN A 54 23.69 -2.62 -19.60
N ASN A 55 23.59 -3.91 -19.26
CA ASN A 55 23.67 -5.02 -20.22
C ASN A 55 22.31 -5.53 -20.71
N GLY A 56 21.29 -4.65 -20.78
CA GLY A 56 20.04 -4.88 -21.53
C GLY A 56 19.44 -6.28 -21.38
N ILE A 57 18.87 -6.60 -20.22
CA ILE A 57 18.29 -7.92 -19.96
C ILE A 57 16.77 -7.83 -20.16
N SER A 58 16.30 -8.26 -21.32
CA SER A 58 14.89 -8.28 -21.74
C SER A 58 14.13 -9.55 -21.34
N SER A 59 14.64 -10.35 -20.39
CA SER A 59 13.89 -11.43 -19.75
C SER A 59 14.66 -11.89 -18.51
N ARG A 60 14.24 -11.46 -17.33
CA ARG A 60 14.71 -12.08 -16.09
C ARG A 60 13.96 -13.39 -15.91
N THR A 61 14.65 -14.43 -15.48
CA THR A 61 14.04 -15.70 -15.06
C THR A 61 13.74 -15.66 -13.56
N HIS A 62 12.93 -16.59 -13.07
CA HIS A 62 12.72 -16.76 -11.62
C HIS A 62 14.04 -17.01 -10.85
N GLU A 63 15.04 -17.60 -11.51
CA GLU A 63 16.37 -17.84 -10.95
C GLU A 63 17.15 -16.52 -10.76
N ASP A 64 16.95 -15.54 -11.65
CA ASP A 64 17.56 -14.21 -11.53
C ASP A 64 17.00 -13.43 -10.34
N LEU A 65 15.69 -13.58 -10.07
CA LEU A 65 15.03 -12.99 -8.89
C LEU A 65 15.59 -13.58 -7.59
N ILE A 66 15.72 -14.90 -7.51
CA ILE A 66 16.31 -15.57 -6.33
C ILE A 66 17.75 -15.09 -6.11
N SER A 67 18.56 -15.03 -7.17
CA SER A 67 19.94 -14.55 -7.11
C SER A 67 20.02 -13.10 -6.63
N MET A 68 19.09 -12.24 -7.07
CA MET A 68 19.01 -10.86 -6.60
C MET A 68 18.64 -10.74 -5.13
N VAL A 69 17.65 -11.49 -4.65
CA VAL A 69 17.28 -11.47 -3.23
C VAL A 69 18.42 -11.98 -2.37
N GLN A 70 19.14 -13.02 -2.81
CA GLN A 70 20.33 -13.52 -2.10
C GLN A 70 21.44 -12.46 -2.05
N GLN A 71 21.73 -11.79 -3.17
CA GLN A 71 22.71 -10.69 -3.18
C GLN A 71 22.27 -9.51 -2.33
N ALA A 72 20.97 -9.19 -2.32
CA ALA A 72 20.39 -8.18 -1.46
C ALA A 72 20.64 -8.51 0.02
N ASN A 73 20.32 -9.73 0.46
CA ASN A 73 20.48 -10.13 1.85
C ASN A 73 21.94 -10.16 2.29
N LEU A 74 22.88 -10.52 1.40
CA LEU A 74 24.32 -10.40 1.69
C LEU A 74 24.76 -8.95 1.96
N LEU A 75 24.17 -7.97 1.28
CA LEU A 75 24.47 -6.55 1.51
C LEU A 75 23.78 -5.98 2.74
N LEU A 76 22.68 -6.60 3.16
CA LEU A 76 21.92 -6.19 4.33
C LEU A 76 22.42 -6.81 5.64
N GLU A 77 23.17 -7.92 5.58
CA GLU A 77 23.73 -8.61 6.75
C GLU A 77 24.44 -7.66 7.74
N PRO A 78 25.30 -6.70 7.33
CA PRO A 78 25.96 -5.78 8.25
C PRO A 78 24.99 -4.84 8.99
N TYR A 79 23.77 -4.68 8.49
CA TYR A 79 22.72 -3.83 9.04
C TYR A 79 21.72 -4.61 9.90
N GLY A 80 21.90 -5.93 10.04
CA GLY A 80 21.06 -6.79 10.86
C GLY A 80 19.63 -6.93 10.34
N ILE A 81 19.42 -6.72 9.04
CA ILE A 81 18.12 -6.88 8.37
C ILE A 81 18.25 -7.75 7.13
N GLU A 82 17.12 -8.26 6.62
CA GLU A 82 17.04 -9.00 5.38
C GLU A 82 15.72 -8.75 4.65
N LEU A 83 15.71 -8.87 3.32
CA LEU A 83 14.49 -8.93 2.53
C LEU A 83 13.90 -10.35 2.65
N GLU A 84 12.79 -10.44 3.36
CA GLU A 84 12.12 -11.72 3.63
C GLU A 84 11.10 -12.05 2.54
N LYS A 85 10.27 -11.06 2.14
CA LYS A 85 9.11 -11.32 1.28
C LYS A 85 8.73 -10.14 0.39
N MET A 86 8.18 -10.47 -0.77
CA MET A 86 7.49 -9.58 -1.70
C MET A 86 6.09 -10.15 -1.96
N GLU A 87 5.03 -9.38 -1.71
CA GLU A 87 3.63 -9.76 -1.97
C GLU A 87 2.98 -8.73 -2.88
N TYR A 88 2.19 -9.17 -3.88
CA TYR A 88 1.64 -8.28 -4.89
C TYR A 88 0.23 -8.66 -5.35
N LEU A 89 -0.59 -7.64 -5.66
CA LEU A 89 -1.89 -7.81 -6.31
C LEU A 89 -1.81 -7.78 -7.85
N SER A 90 -2.44 -8.74 -8.52
CA SER A 90 -2.42 -8.87 -9.99
C SER A 90 -3.72 -8.45 -10.71
N ALA A 91 -3.60 -8.00 -11.98
CA ALA A 91 -4.66 -7.51 -12.85
C ALA A 91 -5.24 -8.56 -13.86
N ASP A 92 -4.93 -9.85 -13.69
CA ASP A 92 -5.34 -11.04 -14.48
C ASP A 92 -4.42 -11.49 -15.64
N ASN A 93 -4.26 -12.84 -15.81
CA ASN A 93 -3.65 -13.51 -16.98
C ASN A 93 -4.39 -14.83 -17.32
N VAL A 94 -4.51 -15.21 -18.61
CA VAL A 94 -5.62 -16.03 -19.18
C VAL A 94 -5.36 -17.55 -19.32
N GLY A 95 -6.38 -18.40 -19.07
CA GLY A 95 -6.44 -19.85 -19.41
C GLY A 95 -7.36 -20.63 -18.45
N ASN A 96 -7.71 -21.91 -18.72
CA ASN A 96 -8.43 -22.76 -17.75
C ASN A 96 -7.56 -23.03 -16.52
N THR A 97 -7.58 -22.10 -15.57
CA THR A 97 -6.50 -21.96 -14.60
C THR A 97 -7.08 -21.63 -13.23
N VAL A 98 -6.61 -22.33 -12.21
CA VAL A 98 -6.69 -21.84 -10.84
C VAL A 98 -5.60 -20.78 -10.73
N PHE A 99 -5.98 -19.51 -10.66
CA PHE A 99 -5.02 -18.40 -10.69
C PHE A 99 -4.23 -18.30 -9.38
N PHE A 100 -4.90 -18.57 -8.27
CA PHE A 100 -4.30 -18.72 -6.94
C PHE A 100 -5.23 -19.58 -6.06
N ASN A 101 -4.69 -20.19 -5.02
CA ASN A 101 -5.45 -21.02 -4.07
C ASN A 101 -4.86 -20.91 -2.66
N ASP A 102 -4.91 -19.71 -2.11
CA ASP A 102 -4.36 -19.37 -0.81
C ASP A 102 -5.43 -19.58 0.26
N ARG A 103 -5.47 -20.80 0.80
CA ARG A 103 -6.41 -21.17 1.88
C ARG A 103 -5.70 -21.38 3.21
N GLY A 104 -4.56 -20.72 3.39
CA GLY A 104 -3.76 -20.75 4.61
C GLY A 104 -4.41 -20.03 5.79
N ASN A 105 -3.62 -19.80 6.84
CA ASN A 105 -4.04 -19.12 8.07
C ASN A 105 -4.20 -17.60 7.92
N LYS A 106 -3.93 -17.04 6.73
CA LYS A 106 -4.04 -15.59 6.38
C LYS A 106 -3.00 -14.69 7.05
N GLN A 107 -1.95 -15.27 7.61
CA GLN A 107 -0.88 -14.53 8.25
C GLN A 107 0.38 -14.67 7.41
N ILE A 108 1.13 -13.58 7.29
CA ILE A 108 2.53 -13.69 6.88
C ILE A 108 3.35 -14.09 8.11
N GLY A 109 4.44 -14.84 7.91
CA GLY A 109 5.23 -15.42 9.01
C GLY A 109 6.10 -14.43 9.77
N SER A 110 5.85 -13.13 9.66
CA SER A 110 6.61 -12.06 10.30
C SER A 110 5.70 -10.89 10.70
N ASP A 111 5.98 -10.28 11.84
CA ASP A 111 5.15 -9.22 12.40
C ASP A 111 5.99 -8.13 13.06
N PHE A 112 5.42 -6.94 13.22
CA PHE A 112 6.04 -5.91 14.06
C PHE A 112 6.11 -6.41 15.51
N LEU A 113 7.18 -6.03 16.21
CA LEU A 113 7.35 -6.32 17.65
C LEU A 113 6.98 -5.07 18.47
N PRO A 114 6.02 -5.18 19.40
CA PRO A 114 5.66 -4.07 20.26
C PRO A 114 6.81 -3.75 21.22
N ASN A 115 7.03 -2.47 21.48
CA ASN A 115 8.05 -1.98 22.42
C ASN A 115 9.51 -2.40 22.09
N ASP A 116 9.80 -2.82 20.85
CA ASP A 116 11.19 -2.90 20.42
C ASP A 116 11.82 -1.49 20.47
N PRO A 117 12.91 -1.27 21.22
CA PRO A 117 13.54 0.03 21.35
C PRO A 117 14.10 0.60 20.04
N ARG A 118 14.23 -0.21 18.98
CA ARG A 118 14.60 0.23 17.63
C ARG A 118 13.42 0.82 16.86
N ASN A 119 12.20 0.35 17.12
CA ASN A 119 11.01 0.76 16.40
C ASN A 119 10.59 2.17 16.81
N LEU A 120 10.39 3.04 15.83
CA LEU A 120 10.08 4.46 16.07
C LEU A 120 8.67 4.67 16.63
N GLY A 121 7.79 3.68 16.46
CA GLY A 121 6.40 3.73 16.91
C GLY A 121 6.15 3.26 18.35
N GLY A 122 7.11 2.61 19.00
CA GLY A 122 6.90 1.94 20.29
C GLY A 122 5.82 0.85 20.21
N GLU A 123 4.61 1.14 20.72
CA GLU A 123 3.42 0.28 20.59
C GLU A 123 2.53 0.67 19.39
N THR A 124 2.88 1.71 18.66
CA THR A 124 2.17 2.11 17.45
C THR A 124 2.88 1.58 16.22
N VAL A 125 2.17 1.48 15.10
CA VAL A 125 2.75 1.19 13.79
C VAL A 125 2.50 2.42 12.91
N PRO A 126 3.39 3.44 12.95
CA PRO A 126 3.22 4.65 12.16
C PRO A 126 3.22 4.33 10.67
N TYR A 127 2.56 5.18 9.91
CA TYR A 127 2.69 5.19 8.46
C TYR A 127 3.20 6.57 7.98
N ILE A 128 4.05 6.56 6.96
CA ILE A 128 4.57 7.75 6.29
C ILE A 128 4.39 7.63 4.77
N VAL A 129 4.15 8.75 4.09
CA VAL A 129 3.92 8.78 2.64
C VAL A 129 5.03 9.55 1.92
N ASP A 130 5.46 9.03 0.77
CA ASP A 130 6.26 9.79 -0.19
C ASP A 130 5.41 10.86 -0.89
N GLY A 131 5.70 12.14 -0.63
CA GLY A 131 5.04 13.26 -1.30
C GLY A 131 5.59 13.60 -2.68
N THR A 132 6.78 13.12 -3.03
CA THR A 132 7.45 13.39 -4.31
C THR A 132 6.91 12.52 -5.45
N GLN A 133 6.32 11.36 -5.11
CA GLN A 133 5.73 10.40 -6.04
C GLN A 133 4.23 10.17 -5.79
N ALA A 134 3.52 11.22 -5.34
CA ALA A 134 2.11 11.15 -4.94
C ALA A 134 1.10 11.34 -6.09
N ILE A 135 1.57 11.68 -7.30
CA ILE A 135 0.71 11.90 -8.48
C ILE A 135 1.04 10.84 -9.53
N THR A 136 0.03 10.08 -9.94
CA THR A 136 0.16 9.03 -10.97
C THR A 136 0.24 9.64 -12.38
N ALA A 137 0.69 8.86 -13.36
CA ALA A 137 0.65 9.22 -14.78
C ALA A 137 -0.78 9.48 -15.29
N SER A 138 -1.80 8.89 -14.67
CA SER A 138 -3.22 9.17 -14.96
C SER A 138 -3.72 10.48 -14.33
N GLY A 139 -2.89 11.20 -13.56
CA GLY A 139 -3.22 12.44 -12.88
C GLY A 139 -3.94 12.25 -11.55
N PHE A 140 -4.01 11.02 -11.03
CA PHE A 140 -4.64 10.72 -9.75
C PHE A 140 -3.71 11.12 -8.58
N ASN A 141 -4.23 11.84 -7.60
CA ASN A 141 -3.51 12.17 -6.38
C ASN A 141 -3.81 11.13 -5.30
N VAL A 142 -2.79 10.42 -4.84
CA VAL A 142 -2.94 9.24 -3.96
C VAL A 142 -3.19 9.60 -2.49
N LEU A 143 -2.88 10.84 -2.07
CA LEU A 143 -2.77 11.19 -0.65
C LEU A 143 -4.09 10.98 0.13
N SER A 144 -5.22 11.40 -0.44
CA SER A 144 -6.52 11.24 0.22
C SER A 144 -6.96 9.77 0.29
N ALA A 145 -6.63 8.98 -0.73
CA ALA A 145 -6.92 7.56 -0.75
C ALA A 145 -6.09 6.81 0.30
N LEU A 146 -4.79 7.12 0.42
CA LEU A 146 -3.91 6.54 1.45
C LEU A 146 -4.37 6.89 2.88
N GLU A 147 -4.83 8.12 3.10
CA GLU A 147 -5.41 8.51 4.39
C GLU A 147 -6.71 7.72 4.68
N SER A 148 -7.57 7.51 3.68
CA SER A 148 -8.78 6.66 3.82
C SER A 148 -8.44 5.21 4.16
N VAL A 149 -7.43 4.64 3.49
CA VAL A 149 -6.92 3.28 3.74
C VAL A 149 -6.43 3.11 5.17
N ARG A 150 -5.60 4.05 5.65
CA ARG A 150 -5.12 4.07 7.04
C ARG A 150 -6.28 4.05 8.02
N ASN A 151 -7.24 4.95 7.83
CA ASN A 151 -8.44 5.03 8.67
C ASN A 151 -9.26 3.72 8.62
N THR A 152 -9.34 3.07 7.47
CA THR A 152 -10.10 1.81 7.33
C THR A 152 -9.50 0.70 8.18
N TRP A 153 -8.17 0.52 8.16
CA TRP A 153 -7.48 -0.48 8.97
C TRP A 153 -7.48 -0.16 10.48
N GLU A 154 -7.29 1.11 10.83
CA GLU A 154 -7.32 1.57 12.22
C GLU A 154 -8.70 1.34 12.87
N ASN A 155 -9.79 1.48 12.09
CA ASN A 155 -11.15 1.32 12.59
C ASN A 155 -11.68 -0.12 12.60
N VAL A 156 -10.86 -1.13 12.24
CA VAL A 156 -11.29 -2.52 12.37
C VAL A 156 -11.50 -2.86 13.85
N THR A 157 -12.63 -3.48 14.21
CA THR A 157 -13.08 -3.65 15.61
C THR A 157 -12.06 -4.28 16.56
N CYS A 158 -11.15 -5.11 16.06
CA CYS A 158 -10.10 -5.77 16.86
C CYS A 158 -8.76 -5.02 16.87
N SER A 159 -8.66 -3.89 16.18
CA SER A 159 -7.53 -2.95 16.26
C SER A 159 -7.53 -2.11 17.54
N GLY A 160 -8.34 -2.45 18.55
CA GLY A 160 -8.54 -1.59 19.73
C GLY A 160 -7.27 -1.25 20.54
N GLY A 161 -6.19 -2.02 20.36
CA GLY A 161 -4.85 -1.69 20.87
C GLY A 161 -3.85 -1.21 19.80
N LEU A 162 -4.15 -1.40 18.51
CA LEU A 162 -3.28 -1.00 17.39
C LEU A 162 -3.60 0.43 16.96
N SER A 163 -2.65 1.33 17.17
CA SER A 163 -2.70 2.70 16.65
C SER A 163 -1.81 2.81 15.41
N ILE A 164 -2.36 3.42 14.35
CA ILE A 164 -1.67 3.61 13.06
C ILE A 164 -1.57 5.11 12.78
N PRO A 165 -0.70 5.86 13.49
CA PRO A 165 -0.62 7.30 13.35
C PRO A 165 -0.03 7.70 11.99
N ASN A 166 -0.56 8.78 11.43
CA ASN A 166 0.03 9.44 10.26
C ASN A 166 1.26 10.26 10.69
N ALA A 167 2.44 9.82 10.27
CA ALA A 167 3.72 10.50 10.51
C ALA A 167 3.99 11.64 9.53
N GLY A 168 3.12 11.82 8.52
CA GLY A 168 3.15 12.92 7.57
C GLY A 168 3.49 12.48 6.14
N VAL A 169 3.63 13.50 5.30
CA VAL A 169 4.03 13.37 3.90
C VAL A 169 5.44 13.92 3.76
N SER A 170 6.36 13.09 3.31
CA SER A 170 7.76 13.48 3.08
C SER A 170 7.88 14.44 1.89
N ASN A 171 8.81 15.40 2.00
CA ASN A 171 9.18 16.28 0.89
C ASN A 171 10.42 15.80 0.12
N PHE A 172 10.90 14.59 0.42
CA PHE A 172 11.96 13.90 -0.30
C PHE A 172 11.53 12.46 -0.61
N ASP A 173 12.14 11.90 -1.63
CA ASP A 173 11.87 10.56 -2.17
C ASP A 173 12.16 9.48 -1.11
N LEU A 174 11.14 8.67 -0.81
CA LEU A 174 11.20 7.56 0.12
C LEU A 174 11.34 6.24 -0.64
N GLY A 175 11.82 5.22 0.03
CA GLY A 175 11.92 3.88 -0.54
C GLY A 175 13.37 3.41 -0.55
N PHE A 176 13.68 2.60 0.44
CA PHE A 176 14.95 1.94 0.55
C PHE A 176 15.11 0.87 -0.54
N ILE A 177 14.03 0.11 -0.81
CA ILE A 177 14.01 -0.97 -1.80
C ILE A 177 14.21 -0.42 -3.22
N SER A 178 13.43 0.60 -3.58
CA SER A 178 13.52 1.26 -4.89
C SER A 178 14.90 1.84 -5.15
N ASN A 179 15.56 2.38 -4.12
CA ASN A 179 16.89 2.96 -4.26
C ASN A 179 17.98 1.90 -4.38
N ILE A 180 18.05 0.99 -3.41
CA ILE A 180 19.19 0.08 -3.27
C ILE A 180 19.12 -1.09 -4.26
N PHE A 181 17.96 -1.71 -4.44
CA PHE A 181 17.86 -2.96 -5.21
C PHE A 181 17.49 -2.75 -6.67
N PHE A 182 16.77 -1.67 -6.96
CA PHE A 182 16.20 -1.47 -8.30
C PHE A 182 16.67 -0.18 -8.96
N GLY A 183 17.20 0.79 -8.22
CA GLY A 183 17.73 2.05 -8.75
C GLY A 183 16.67 2.89 -9.47
N TYR A 184 15.51 3.08 -8.82
CA TYR A 184 14.35 3.85 -9.32
C TYR A 184 14.08 5.14 -8.54
N GLY A 185 15.04 5.64 -7.76
CA GLY A 185 14.82 6.72 -6.80
C GLY A 185 14.70 6.16 -5.39
N GLY A 186 14.46 7.03 -4.41
CA GLY A 186 14.26 6.68 -3.00
C GLY A 186 15.40 7.10 -2.07
N SER A 187 15.37 6.58 -0.84
CA SER A 187 16.26 6.97 0.26
C SER A 187 17.35 5.94 0.54
N ALA A 188 18.53 6.38 1.01
CA ALA A 188 19.64 5.50 1.40
C ALA A 188 19.48 5.00 2.85
N GLY A 189 18.27 4.59 3.22
CA GLY A 189 17.92 4.18 4.56
C GLY A 189 16.42 3.96 4.71
N TYR A 190 16.04 3.39 5.84
CA TYR A 190 14.67 2.98 6.16
C TYR A 190 14.21 3.54 7.51
N TYR A 191 12.90 3.48 7.77
CA TYR A 191 12.29 3.89 9.03
C TYR A 191 11.90 2.64 9.86
N PRO A 192 12.63 2.32 10.94
CA PRO A 192 12.33 1.15 11.76
C PRO A 192 10.92 1.17 12.37
N GLY A 193 10.19 0.07 12.24
CA GLY A 193 8.85 -0.09 12.82
C GLY A 193 7.76 0.71 12.11
N VAL A 194 7.99 1.13 10.86
CA VAL A 194 7.09 2.02 10.11
C VAL A 194 6.61 1.34 8.82
N ILE A 195 5.36 1.62 8.44
CA ILE A 195 4.83 1.33 7.11
C ILE A 195 5.13 2.52 6.20
N VAL A 196 5.93 2.32 5.16
CA VAL A 196 6.31 3.36 4.20
C VAL A 196 5.49 3.18 2.93
N GLN A 197 4.61 4.14 2.64
CA GLN A 197 3.97 4.27 1.33
C GLN A 197 4.97 4.96 0.40
N ALA A 198 5.83 4.15 -0.21
CA ALA A 198 7.08 4.56 -0.85
C ALA A 198 6.90 5.08 -2.28
N GLY A 199 5.65 5.21 -2.75
CA GLY A 199 5.32 5.98 -3.95
C GLY A 199 4.81 5.15 -5.13
N VAL A 200 4.55 5.88 -6.22
CA VAL A 200 4.10 5.34 -7.50
C VAL A 200 5.29 5.27 -8.44
N LEU A 201 5.63 4.05 -8.88
CA LEU A 201 6.84 3.77 -9.65
C LEU A 201 6.54 3.31 -11.08
N PRO A 202 7.44 3.56 -12.04
CA PRO A 202 7.22 3.18 -13.43
C PRO A 202 7.20 1.66 -13.61
N LYS A 203 6.52 1.21 -14.66
CA LYS A 203 6.43 -0.19 -15.11
C LYS A 203 7.71 -1.01 -14.93
N GLY A 204 8.85 -0.43 -15.31
CA GLY A 204 10.14 -1.11 -15.28
C GLY A 204 10.61 -1.52 -13.89
N PHE A 205 10.08 -0.93 -12.80
CA PHE A 205 10.34 -1.41 -11.44
C PHE A 205 9.67 -2.77 -11.23
N PHE A 206 8.41 -2.90 -11.64
CA PHE A 206 7.59 -4.09 -11.48
C PHE A 206 8.03 -5.24 -12.39
N ASP A 207 8.61 -4.93 -13.56
CA ASP A 207 9.30 -5.93 -14.40
C ASP A 207 10.54 -6.54 -13.73
N LEU A 208 11.02 -5.97 -12.62
CA LEU A 208 12.09 -6.55 -11.80
C LEU A 208 11.56 -7.33 -10.60
N VAL A 209 10.25 -7.28 -10.33
CA VAL A 209 9.57 -8.07 -9.29
C VAL A 209 9.12 -9.41 -9.86
N ASP A 210 8.61 -9.41 -11.09
CA ASP A 210 8.25 -10.62 -11.83
C ASP A 210 8.45 -10.41 -13.34
N VAL A 211 8.53 -11.50 -14.10
CA VAL A 211 8.62 -11.47 -15.57
C VAL A 211 7.38 -10.80 -16.12
N ASP A 212 7.56 -9.70 -16.86
CA ASP A 212 6.47 -8.83 -17.34
C ASP A 212 5.59 -8.27 -16.22
N GLY A 213 6.10 -8.21 -14.98
CA GLY A 213 5.36 -7.78 -13.79
C GLY A 213 4.72 -6.41 -13.94
N GLY A 214 5.33 -5.51 -14.71
CA GLY A 214 4.75 -4.20 -14.98
C GLY A 214 3.46 -4.21 -15.81
N GLU A 215 3.11 -5.32 -16.46
CA GLU A 215 1.85 -5.49 -17.20
C GLU A 215 0.69 -5.95 -16.31
N PHE A 216 0.96 -6.56 -15.16
CA PHE A 216 -0.08 -7.18 -14.33
C PHE A 216 -0.01 -6.86 -12.85
N ILE A 217 1.13 -6.44 -12.29
CA ILE A 217 1.26 -6.09 -10.89
C ILE A 217 0.73 -4.67 -10.67
N LEU A 218 -0.32 -4.53 -9.87
CA LEU A 218 -0.95 -3.26 -9.52
C LEU A 218 -0.20 -2.57 -8.36
N GLY A 219 0.18 -3.32 -7.35
CA GLY A 219 0.95 -2.86 -6.20
C GLY A 219 1.78 -4.00 -5.63
N VAL A 220 2.78 -3.66 -4.82
CA VAL A 220 3.64 -4.64 -4.14
C VAL A 220 4.04 -4.11 -2.78
N THR A 221 4.07 -5.02 -1.81
CA THR A 221 4.55 -4.79 -0.45
C THR A 221 5.80 -5.62 -0.18
N PHE A 222 6.88 -4.94 0.20
CA PHE A 222 8.13 -5.54 0.62
C PHE A 222 8.20 -5.63 2.14
N THR A 223 8.67 -6.78 2.62
CA THR A 223 8.92 -7.01 4.04
C THR A 223 10.41 -7.16 4.29
N LEU A 224 10.96 -6.25 5.09
CA LEU A 224 12.29 -6.38 5.64
C LEU A 224 12.18 -6.75 7.12
N THR A 225 12.86 -7.82 7.52
CA THR A 225 12.91 -8.31 8.89
C THR A 225 14.28 -8.07 9.50
N TYR A 226 14.36 -8.09 10.83
CA TYR A 226 15.63 -8.27 11.51
C TYR A 226 16.14 -9.70 11.30
N THR A 227 17.46 -9.87 11.20
CA THR A 227 18.07 -11.21 11.05
C THR A 227 18.11 -11.98 12.37
N GLU A 228 18.02 -11.27 13.49
CA GLU A 228 17.83 -11.85 14.81
C GLU A 228 16.35 -12.10 15.09
N ASP A 229 16.07 -13.20 15.79
CA ASP A 229 14.80 -13.48 16.47
C ASP A 229 14.85 -12.79 17.83
N ILE A 230 14.19 -11.65 17.93
CA ILE A 230 14.40 -10.67 19.01
C ILE A 230 13.71 -11.13 20.29
N ASN A 231 12.51 -11.68 20.18
CA ASN A 231 11.73 -12.16 21.31
C ASN A 231 11.91 -13.67 21.58
N GLN A 232 12.66 -14.39 20.74
CA GLN A 232 12.97 -15.81 20.83
C GLN A 232 11.75 -16.74 20.69
N ASP A 233 10.73 -16.31 19.93
CA ASP A 233 9.53 -17.13 19.67
C ASP A 233 9.60 -17.92 18.36
N GLY A 234 10.68 -17.75 17.58
CA GLY A 234 10.90 -18.40 16.29
C GLY A 234 10.19 -17.73 15.11
N VAL A 235 9.66 -16.51 15.29
CA VAL A 235 9.01 -15.68 14.27
C VAL A 235 9.89 -14.46 13.99
N SER A 236 10.19 -14.20 12.72
CA SER A 236 11.00 -13.05 12.34
C SER A 236 10.26 -11.73 12.60
N GLU A 237 10.92 -10.77 13.24
CA GLU A 237 10.35 -9.46 13.47
C GLU A 237 10.59 -8.50 12.31
N VAL A 238 9.57 -7.70 12.00
CA VAL A 238 9.61 -6.70 10.95
C VAL A 238 10.46 -5.50 11.36
N ALA A 239 11.45 -5.17 10.53
CA ALA A 239 12.19 -3.91 10.60
C ALA A 239 11.45 -2.78 9.87
N VAL A 240 10.95 -3.02 8.65
CA VAL A 240 10.18 -2.04 7.87
C VAL A 240 9.31 -2.72 6.81
N LYS A 241 8.20 -2.10 6.46
CA LYS A 241 7.37 -2.47 5.30
C LYS A 241 7.38 -1.33 4.29
N GLU A 242 7.64 -1.62 3.02
CA GLU A 242 7.57 -0.62 1.95
C GLU A 242 6.55 -1.02 0.89
N VAL A 243 5.67 -0.09 0.53
CA VAL A 243 4.57 -0.30 -0.41
C VAL A 243 4.77 0.56 -1.65
N TYR A 244 4.64 -0.05 -2.83
CA TYR A 244 4.80 0.61 -4.13
C TYR A 244 3.63 0.33 -5.07
N TYR A 245 3.29 1.32 -5.91
CA TYR A 245 2.17 1.24 -6.87
C TYR A 245 2.66 1.39 -8.31
N ASN A 246 2.07 0.66 -9.25
CA ASN A 246 2.54 0.63 -10.64
C ASN A 246 1.91 1.72 -11.51
N ASP A 247 2.73 2.67 -11.94
CA ASP A 247 2.30 3.83 -12.73
C ASP A 247 1.89 3.49 -14.18
N ALA A 248 2.05 2.23 -14.62
CA ALA A 248 1.56 1.77 -15.91
C ALA A 248 0.03 1.72 -16.01
N PHE A 249 -0.66 1.69 -14.86
CA PHE A 249 -2.11 1.52 -14.79
C PHE A 249 -2.86 2.85 -14.73
N ASN A 250 -4.06 2.84 -15.30
CA ASN A 250 -4.99 3.96 -15.19
C ASN A 250 -5.63 3.99 -13.79
N TRP A 251 -4.93 4.59 -12.83
CA TRP A 251 -5.40 4.81 -11.47
C TRP A 251 -6.53 5.83 -11.42
N GLN A 252 -7.60 5.48 -10.73
CA GLN A 252 -8.80 6.30 -10.56
C GLN A 252 -9.43 6.08 -9.18
N ASP A 253 -10.31 6.99 -8.78
CA ASP A 253 -11.42 6.64 -7.90
C ASP A 253 -12.52 6.03 -8.80
N VAL A 254 -12.66 4.71 -8.80
CA VAL A 254 -13.61 4.02 -9.68
C VAL A 254 -15.04 4.15 -9.19
N VAL A 255 -15.25 4.44 -7.89
CA VAL A 255 -16.59 4.76 -7.36
C VAL A 255 -17.13 6.02 -8.02
N ASP A 256 -16.27 7.02 -8.24
CA ASP A 256 -16.64 8.28 -8.86
C ASP A 256 -16.60 8.25 -10.39
N THR A 257 -15.59 7.59 -10.97
CA THR A 257 -15.34 7.64 -12.43
C THR A 257 -15.96 6.49 -13.22
N GLY A 258 -16.24 5.35 -12.57
CA GLY A 258 -16.82 4.16 -13.20
C GLY A 258 -15.90 3.37 -14.14
N SER A 259 -14.61 3.73 -14.29
CA SER A 259 -13.66 3.00 -15.14
C SER A 259 -12.22 3.13 -14.64
N GLY A 260 -11.35 2.19 -15.02
CA GLY A 260 -9.95 2.13 -14.56
C GLY A 260 -9.75 1.18 -13.38
N TYR A 261 -8.62 1.34 -12.69
CA TYR A 261 -8.28 0.60 -11.48
C TYR A 261 -8.45 1.48 -10.25
N ASP A 262 -9.13 0.94 -9.25
CA ASP A 262 -9.45 1.67 -8.03
C ASP A 262 -8.22 1.74 -7.12
N PHE A 263 -7.60 2.92 -7.03
CA PHE A 263 -6.36 3.08 -6.26
C PHE A 263 -6.57 2.71 -4.79
N GLU A 264 -7.67 3.17 -4.18
CA GLU A 264 -7.96 2.89 -2.77
C GLU A 264 -8.13 1.40 -2.49
N THR A 265 -8.76 0.64 -3.39
CA THR A 265 -8.87 -0.82 -3.26
C THR A 265 -7.50 -1.51 -3.26
N VAL A 266 -6.60 -1.12 -4.18
CA VAL A 266 -5.26 -1.70 -4.24
C VAL A 266 -4.43 -1.28 -3.03
N ALA A 267 -4.44 0.00 -2.67
CA ALA A 267 -3.75 0.50 -1.49
C ALA A 267 -4.26 -0.15 -0.19
N LEU A 268 -5.57 -0.42 -0.08
CA LEU A 268 -6.14 -1.12 1.06
C LEU A 268 -5.61 -2.56 1.15
N HIS A 269 -5.50 -3.25 0.01
CA HIS A 269 -4.92 -4.59 -0.10
C HIS A 269 -3.44 -4.61 0.32
N GLU A 270 -2.61 -3.75 -0.28
CA GLU A 270 -1.18 -3.70 0.01
C GLU A 270 -0.89 -3.27 1.46
N THR A 271 -1.69 -2.36 2.00
CA THR A 271 -1.61 -2.02 3.44
C THR A 271 -2.01 -3.20 4.31
N GLY A 272 -2.87 -4.10 3.83
CA GLY A 272 -3.14 -5.39 4.47
C GLY A 272 -1.88 -6.24 4.59
N HIS A 273 -1.07 -6.35 3.54
CA HIS A 273 0.25 -7.03 3.61
C HIS A 273 1.21 -6.32 4.57
N ALA A 274 1.23 -4.99 4.58
CA ALA A 274 2.02 -4.22 5.53
C ALA A 274 1.57 -4.44 7.00
N LEU A 275 0.30 -4.79 7.20
CA LEU A 275 -0.31 -5.22 8.47
C LEU A 275 -0.40 -6.76 8.59
N SER A 276 0.49 -7.45 7.89
CA SER A 276 0.74 -8.87 8.01
C SER A 276 -0.38 -9.81 7.59
N GLN A 277 -1.33 -9.33 6.79
CA GLN A 277 -2.26 -10.20 6.08
C GLN A 277 -1.55 -10.92 4.93
N ALA A 278 -1.74 -12.22 4.81
CA ALA A 278 -1.38 -12.96 3.60
C ALA A 278 -2.53 -12.94 2.59
N HIS A 279 -2.23 -13.29 1.34
CA HIS A 279 -3.27 -13.60 0.36
C HIS A 279 -4.26 -14.66 0.90
N PHE A 280 -5.52 -14.52 0.52
CA PHE A 280 -6.56 -15.47 0.86
C PHE A 280 -7.59 -15.63 -0.25
N GLY A 281 -8.04 -16.86 -0.46
CA GLY A 281 -9.12 -17.23 -1.36
C GLY A 281 -8.65 -17.95 -2.61
N LYS A 282 -9.52 -17.99 -3.61
CA LYS A 282 -9.26 -18.66 -4.87
C LYS A 282 -9.95 -17.90 -5.99
N ALA A 283 -9.21 -17.63 -7.07
CA ALA A 283 -9.81 -17.26 -8.35
C ALA A 283 -9.72 -18.41 -9.36
N PHE A 284 -10.78 -18.58 -10.16
CA PHE A 284 -10.82 -19.56 -11.24
C PHE A 284 -11.75 -19.10 -12.35
N SER A 285 -11.40 -19.41 -13.60
CA SER A 285 -12.25 -19.09 -14.75
C SER A 285 -13.19 -20.24 -15.10
N THR A 286 -14.41 -19.93 -15.56
CA THR A 286 -15.25 -20.89 -16.26
C THR A 286 -14.95 -20.84 -17.77
N PRO A 287 -14.38 -21.90 -18.37
CA PRO A 287 -13.94 -21.88 -19.78
C PRO A 287 -15.06 -21.59 -20.77
N LYS A 288 -16.26 -22.07 -20.46
CA LYS A 288 -17.42 -21.99 -21.34
C LYS A 288 -17.89 -20.55 -21.57
N ASN A 289 -17.59 -19.62 -20.67
CA ASN A 289 -18.05 -18.24 -20.76
C ASN A 289 -16.96 -17.20 -20.46
N GLY A 290 -15.71 -17.64 -20.23
CA GLY A 290 -14.57 -16.78 -19.91
C GLY A 290 -14.70 -16.00 -18.60
N LYS A 291 -15.71 -16.30 -17.75
CA LYS A 291 -15.94 -15.54 -16.52
C LYS A 291 -14.97 -15.98 -15.43
N ILE A 292 -14.37 -15.02 -14.74
CA ILE A 292 -13.57 -15.25 -13.54
C ILE A 292 -14.52 -15.29 -12.33
N HIS A 293 -14.25 -16.23 -11.44
CA HIS A 293 -14.99 -16.45 -10.21
C HIS A 293 -14.04 -16.40 -9.01
N PHE A 294 -14.45 -15.72 -7.94
CA PHE A 294 -13.72 -15.64 -6.68
C PHE A 294 -14.45 -16.43 -5.59
N ALA A 295 -13.72 -17.18 -4.79
CA ALA A 295 -14.27 -18.01 -3.71
C ALA A 295 -13.37 -18.03 -2.46
N PRO A 296 -13.64 -17.15 -1.47
CA PRO A 296 -14.56 -16.01 -1.53
C PRO A 296 -13.97 -14.84 -2.33
N ARG A 297 -14.80 -13.85 -2.69
CA ARG A 297 -14.34 -12.50 -3.03
C ARG A 297 -13.92 -11.82 -1.73
N ALA A 298 -12.63 -11.70 -1.52
CA ALA A 298 -12.00 -11.11 -0.33
C ALA A 298 -11.15 -9.90 -0.74
N LEU A 299 -10.90 -8.99 0.19
CA LEU A 299 -9.95 -7.90 -0.03
C LEU A 299 -8.56 -8.47 -0.33
N MET A 300 -8.11 -9.47 0.42
CA MET A 300 -6.79 -10.08 0.28
C MET A 300 -6.71 -11.16 -0.82
N ASN A 301 -7.59 -11.15 -1.83
CA ASN A 301 -7.42 -12.00 -3.01
C ASN A 301 -6.18 -11.55 -3.81
N ALA A 302 -5.36 -12.49 -4.30
CA ALA A 302 -4.15 -12.16 -5.11
C ALA A 302 -4.46 -11.60 -6.51
N GLY A 303 -5.74 -11.56 -6.90
CA GLY A 303 -6.21 -10.97 -8.15
C GLY A 303 -7.27 -9.90 -7.88
N TYR A 304 -7.18 -8.79 -8.61
CA TYR A 304 -8.10 -7.66 -8.50
C TYR A 304 -9.52 -8.07 -8.92
N SER A 305 -10.49 -7.83 -8.06
CA SER A 305 -11.89 -8.25 -8.28
C SER A 305 -12.85 -7.06 -8.41
N GLY A 306 -12.33 -5.90 -8.83
CA GLY A 306 -13.05 -4.61 -8.83
C GLY A 306 -13.04 -3.93 -7.46
N VAL A 307 -13.73 -2.80 -7.36
CA VAL A 307 -13.80 -1.97 -6.14
C VAL A 307 -14.13 -2.80 -4.90
N ASN A 308 -13.25 -2.75 -3.90
CA ASN A 308 -13.42 -3.36 -2.60
C ASN A 308 -12.67 -2.56 -1.53
N ARG A 309 -13.38 -1.64 -0.85
CA ARG A 309 -12.81 -0.72 0.14
C ARG A 309 -13.22 -1.08 1.58
N VAL A 310 -13.49 -2.36 1.86
CA VAL A 310 -13.96 -2.81 3.17
C VAL A 310 -13.15 -3.99 3.72
N VAL A 311 -12.90 -3.97 5.03
CA VAL A 311 -12.23 -5.08 5.75
C VAL A 311 -13.29 -5.88 6.50
N GLU A 312 -13.76 -6.96 5.87
CA GLU A 312 -14.85 -7.79 6.39
C GLU A 312 -14.53 -9.28 6.29
N GLY A 313 -15.41 -10.11 6.85
CA GLY A 313 -15.38 -11.57 6.67
C GLY A 313 -14.01 -12.18 6.95
N SER A 314 -13.41 -12.77 5.90
CA SER A 314 -12.10 -13.43 6.00
C SER A 314 -10.96 -12.49 6.33
N ASP A 315 -10.99 -11.26 5.78
CA ASP A 315 -9.92 -10.26 5.92
C ASP A 315 -9.93 -9.71 7.35
N LYS A 316 -11.12 -9.37 7.87
CA LYS A 316 -11.28 -9.00 9.29
C LYS A 316 -10.80 -10.10 10.22
N ALA A 317 -11.15 -11.36 9.94
CA ALA A 317 -10.73 -12.48 10.79
C ALA A 317 -9.21 -12.66 10.80
N GLY A 318 -8.54 -12.52 9.65
CA GLY A 318 -7.08 -12.53 9.57
C GLY A 318 -6.47 -11.37 10.34
N HIS A 319 -7.00 -10.16 10.18
CA HIS A 319 -6.54 -8.98 10.91
C HIS A 319 -6.64 -9.16 12.42
N CYS A 320 -7.77 -9.66 12.90
CA CYS A 320 -7.97 -9.91 14.32
C CYS A 320 -7.05 -11.01 14.85
N SER A 321 -6.69 -11.99 14.03
CA SER A 321 -5.75 -13.04 14.44
C SER A 321 -4.32 -12.51 14.66
N ASN A 322 -3.93 -11.48 13.91
CA ASN A 322 -2.63 -10.83 14.06
C ASN A 322 -2.68 -9.80 15.20
N TRP A 323 -3.67 -8.92 15.20
CA TRP A 323 -3.63 -7.68 15.98
C TRP A 323 -4.53 -7.68 17.21
N GLY A 324 -5.39 -8.70 17.37
CA GLY A 324 -6.37 -8.75 18.47
C GLY A 324 -5.77 -8.82 19.87
N ASN A 325 -4.51 -9.22 20.01
CA ASN A 325 -3.78 -9.24 21.29
C ASN A 325 -2.72 -8.13 21.40
N TRP A 326 -2.58 -7.27 20.39
CA TRP A 326 -1.59 -6.18 20.42
C TRP A 326 -1.89 -5.17 21.55
N PRO A 327 -0.87 -4.66 22.28
CA PRO A 327 0.59 -4.91 22.14
C PRO A 327 1.12 -6.08 22.99
N ASN A 328 0.27 -6.94 23.54
CA ASN A 328 0.63 -7.98 24.53
C ASN A 328 1.07 -9.31 23.91
N ARG A 329 1.83 -9.27 22.82
CA ARG A 329 2.33 -10.48 22.16
C ARG A 329 3.37 -11.20 23.00
#